data_AF-F8L545-F1
#
_entry.id   AF-F8L545-F1
#
_cell.length_a   1.000
_cell.length_b   1.000
_cell.length_c   1.000
_cell.angle_alpha   90.00
_cell.angle_beta   90.00
_cell.angle_gamma   90.00
#
_symmetry.space_group_name_H-M   'P 1'
#
loop_
_entity.id
_entity.type
_entity.pdbx_description
1 polymer ?
#
loop_
_entity_poly.entity_id
_entity_poly.type
_entity_poly.pdbx_seq_one_letter_code
_entity_poly.pdbx_strand_id
1 'polypeptide(L)'
;MGRFKTQKKDKMNELVERSQAGTLSSFAGVFQISPMSESEIATLETLLTKYKTDETNVAEDLKKLKAITSEVKAISNQAVILHGERIKRAQELFKKYQDGAFSAWLLKTYGNRQTPYNFLQYYELYSTMPQQTRSIIDEMPRQAIYSLSSRSIPQEEKMAFIEKYQGETKSELLERLRESFPLPPKDKRNSNKVKSATDLLKKALKTVQDNLFHPSSQEREEIQKILDEIQNSL
;
A
#
# COMPACT_ATOMS: atom_id res chain seq x y z
N MET A 1 35.05 18.58 45.71
CA MET A 1 34.37 18.72 44.40
C MET A 1 34.90 17.64 43.46
N GLY A 2 34.07 16.87 42.74
CA GLY A 2 34.62 16.00 41.67
C GLY A 2 33.78 14.81 41.16
N ARG A 3 32.70 14.37 41.83
CA ARG A 3 32.03 13.10 41.46
C ARG A 3 30.81 13.20 40.54
N PHE A 4 30.33 14.40 40.20
CA PHE A 4 29.08 14.57 39.42
C PHE A 4 29.28 14.90 37.93
N LYS A 5 30.52 15.11 37.43
CA LYS A 5 30.76 15.49 36.03
C LYS A 5 31.04 14.29 35.09
N THR A 6 31.51 13.16 35.61
CA THR A 6 31.90 12.00 34.79
C THR A 6 30.71 11.19 34.28
N GLN A 7 29.69 10.94 35.10
CA GLN A 7 28.49 10.18 34.69
C GLN A 7 27.67 10.82 33.55
N LYS A 8 27.70 12.14 33.39
CA LYS A 8 26.98 12.81 32.29
C LYS A 8 27.64 12.60 30.92
N LYS A 9 28.98 12.48 30.89
CA LYS A 9 29.71 12.22 29.63
C LYS A 9 29.49 10.80 29.14
N ASP A 10 29.48 9.83 30.05
CA ASP A 10 29.26 8.42 29.68
C ASP A 10 27.85 8.18 29.14
N LYS A 11 26.81 8.74 29.77
CA LYS A 11 25.44 8.67 29.25
C LYS A 11 25.28 9.34 27.88
N MET A 12 25.99 10.45 27.64
CA MET A 12 25.91 11.15 26.35
C MET A 12 26.64 10.39 25.24
N ASN A 13 27.78 9.78 25.54
CA ASN A 13 28.49 8.90 24.61
C ASN A 13 27.69 7.62 24.32
N GLU A 14 27.06 7.02 25.33
CA GLU A 14 26.19 5.86 25.17
C GLU A 14 24.92 6.19 24.34
N LEU A 15 24.35 7.38 24.50
CA LEU A 15 23.27 7.90 23.63
C LEU A 15 23.75 8.13 22.20
N VAL A 16 24.97 8.63 22.00
CA VAL A 16 25.57 8.83 20.67
C VAL A 16 25.83 7.48 20.01
N GLU A 17 26.39 6.50 20.71
CA GLU A 17 26.61 5.14 20.20
C GLU A 17 25.29 4.43 19.88
N ARG A 18 24.26 4.55 20.73
CA ARG A 18 22.91 4.01 20.45
C ARG A 18 22.20 4.73 19.30
N SER A 19 22.53 6.00 19.04
CA SER A 19 22.00 6.74 17.88
C SER A 19 22.69 6.31 16.58
N GLN A 20 24.01 6.07 16.64
CA GLN A 20 24.81 5.54 15.54
C GLN A 20 24.48 4.08 15.24
N ALA A 21 24.15 3.27 16.25
CA ALA A 21 23.70 1.88 16.12
C ALA A 21 22.23 1.75 15.70
N GLY A 22 21.52 2.85 15.41
CA GLY A 22 20.13 2.83 14.95
C GLY A 22 19.11 2.35 15.99
N THR A 23 19.52 2.18 17.25
CA THR A 23 18.69 1.68 18.36
C THR A 23 17.79 2.77 18.96
N LEU A 24 18.11 4.04 18.72
CA LEU A 24 17.23 5.19 19.01
C LEU A 24 16.28 5.47 17.84
N SER A 25 15.52 4.46 17.42
CA SER A 25 14.34 4.73 16.60
C SER A 25 13.35 5.47 17.50
N SER A 26 12.84 6.63 17.10
CA SER A 26 11.78 7.40 17.79
C SER A 26 10.43 6.66 17.90
N PHE A 27 10.44 5.35 17.66
CA PHE A 27 9.30 4.46 17.50
C PHE A 27 9.18 3.41 18.62
N ALA A 28 10.06 3.45 19.64
CA ALA A 28 9.89 2.67 20.86
C ALA A 28 8.66 3.15 21.65
N GLY A 29 7.46 2.79 21.17
CA GLY A 29 6.17 3.19 21.75
C GLY A 29 4.97 3.25 20.78
N VAL A 30 5.13 2.96 19.49
CA VAL A 30 4.09 3.27 18.46
C VAL A 30 3.34 2.02 17.98
N PHE A 31 2.76 1.25 18.90
CA PHE A 31 1.67 0.31 18.54
C PHE A 31 0.34 1.05 18.65
N GLN A 32 0.05 1.92 17.67
CA GLN A 32 -1.29 2.47 17.51
C GLN A 32 -2.11 1.41 16.75
N ILE A 33 -2.88 0.62 17.49
CA ILE A 33 -3.87 -0.27 16.89
C ILE A 33 -5.09 0.58 16.57
N SER A 34 -5.30 0.90 15.29
CA SER A 34 -6.54 1.56 14.87
C SER A 34 -7.70 0.56 14.96
N PRO A 35 -8.86 0.98 15.50
CA PRO A 35 -10.05 0.14 15.49
C PRO A 35 -10.49 -0.17 14.05
N MET A 36 -11.09 -1.34 13.84
CA MET A 36 -11.67 -1.69 12.54
C MET A 36 -12.93 -0.89 12.27
N SER A 37 -13.18 -0.54 11.00
CA SER A 37 -14.43 0.11 10.61
C SER A 37 -15.61 -0.86 10.66
N GLU A 38 -16.84 -0.34 10.73
CA GLU A 38 -18.05 -1.17 10.69
C GLU A 38 -18.16 -2.00 9.40
N SER A 39 -17.71 -1.44 8.27
CA SER A 39 -17.70 -2.15 6.98
C SER A 39 -16.71 -3.31 6.96
N GLU A 40 -15.54 -3.15 7.56
CA GLU A 40 -14.55 -4.22 7.71
C GLU A 40 -15.08 -5.33 8.63
N ILE A 41 -15.73 -4.94 9.73
CA ILE A 41 -16.37 -5.86 10.67
C ILE A 41 -17.45 -6.69 9.97
N ALA A 42 -18.35 -6.04 9.22
CA ALA A 42 -19.41 -6.71 8.47
C ALA A 42 -18.85 -7.67 7.41
N THR A 43 -17.73 -7.31 6.78
CA THR A 43 -17.03 -8.16 5.81
C THR A 43 -16.48 -9.43 6.49
N LEU A 44 -15.86 -9.29 7.68
CA LEU A 44 -15.38 -10.44 8.44
C LEU A 44 -16.52 -11.34 8.92
N GLU A 45 -17.64 -10.75 9.34
CA GLU A 45 -18.81 -11.51 9.77
C GLU A 45 -19.44 -12.29 8.61
N THR A 46 -19.52 -11.67 7.43
CA THR A 46 -19.97 -12.32 6.19
C THR A 46 -19.04 -13.47 5.81
N LEU A 47 -17.73 -13.28 5.94
CA LEU A 47 -16.73 -14.32 5.69
C LEU A 47 -16.93 -15.51 6.62
N LEU A 48 -17.03 -15.28 7.93
CA LEU A 48 -17.24 -16.34 8.91
C LEU A 48 -18.57 -17.07 8.69
N THR A 49 -19.64 -16.33 8.41
CA THR A 49 -20.97 -16.89 8.16
C THR A 49 -20.99 -17.74 6.89
N LYS A 50 -20.28 -17.32 5.84
CA LYS A 50 -20.20 -18.06 4.57
C LYS A 50 -19.49 -19.41 4.71
N TYR A 51 -18.50 -19.50 5.60
CA TYR A 51 -17.65 -20.69 5.77
C TYR A 51 -17.88 -21.42 7.10
N LYS A 52 -19.00 -21.15 7.78
CA LYS A 52 -19.33 -21.80 9.06
C LYS A 52 -19.66 -23.28 8.87
N THR A 53 -19.38 -24.08 9.89
CA THR A 53 -19.90 -25.45 10.05
C THR A 53 -20.79 -25.51 11.28
N ASP A 54 -21.49 -26.62 11.53
CA ASP A 54 -22.45 -26.73 12.64
C ASP A 54 -21.80 -26.57 14.02
N GLU A 55 -20.48 -26.75 14.13
CA GLU A 55 -19.72 -26.64 15.38
C GLU A 55 -19.09 -25.25 15.61
N THR A 56 -19.20 -24.29 14.67
CA THR A 56 -18.50 -23.00 14.80
C THR A 56 -19.30 -21.93 15.54
N ASN A 57 -18.61 -21.17 16.40
CA ASN A 57 -19.16 -20.02 17.10
C ASN A 57 -18.73 -18.71 16.43
N VAL A 58 -19.53 -18.27 15.44
CA VAL A 58 -19.24 -17.07 14.64
C VAL A 58 -19.02 -15.83 15.50
N ALA A 59 -19.80 -15.63 16.58
CA ALA A 59 -19.69 -14.43 17.41
C ALA A 59 -18.37 -14.37 18.18
N GLU A 60 -17.93 -15.50 18.74
CA GLU A 60 -16.65 -15.59 19.46
C GLU A 60 -15.46 -15.46 18.50
N ASP A 61 -15.51 -16.15 17.37
CA ASP A 61 -14.44 -16.11 16.37
C ASP A 61 -14.33 -14.73 15.72
N LEU A 62 -15.45 -14.04 15.49
CA LEU A 62 -15.46 -12.66 15.00
C LEU A 62 -14.72 -11.72 15.98
N LYS A 63 -14.89 -11.89 17.29
CA LYS A 63 -14.17 -11.09 18.30
C LYS A 63 -12.66 -11.33 18.21
N LYS A 64 -12.23 -12.58 18.09
CA LYS A 64 -10.80 -12.95 17.95
C LYS A 64 -10.22 -12.43 16.64
N LEU A 65 -10.95 -12.59 15.54
CA LEU A 65 -10.50 -12.20 14.22
C LEU A 65 -10.36 -10.68 14.09
N LYS A 66 -11.27 -9.90 14.70
CA LYS A 66 -11.13 -8.43 14.79
C LYS A 66 -9.80 -8.02 15.41
N ALA A 67 -9.42 -8.64 16.52
CA ALA A 67 -8.16 -8.35 17.20
C ALA A 67 -6.96 -8.69 16.31
N ILE A 68 -6.92 -9.91 15.77
CA ILE A 68 -5.85 -10.38 14.88
C ILE A 68 -5.72 -9.48 13.64
N THR A 69 -6.83 -9.13 12.99
CA THR A 69 -6.83 -8.27 11.80
C THR A 69 -6.29 -6.88 12.13
N SER A 70 -6.68 -6.30 13.26
CA SER A 70 -6.19 -4.98 13.70
C SER A 70 -4.68 -5.01 13.97
N GLU A 71 -4.18 -6.06 14.62
CA GLU A 71 -2.75 -6.27 14.85
C GLU A 71 -1.95 -6.42 13.54
N VAL A 72 -2.46 -7.24 12.60
CA VAL A 72 -1.83 -7.42 11.28
C VAL A 72 -1.76 -6.08 10.52
N LYS A 73 -2.81 -5.26 10.58
CA LYS A 73 -2.81 -3.91 9.99
C LYS A 73 -1.74 -3.03 10.64
N ALA A 74 -1.69 -2.98 11.98
CA ALA A 74 -0.72 -2.18 12.73
C ALA A 74 0.73 -2.58 12.43
N ILE A 75 1.06 -3.88 12.47
CA ILE A 75 2.40 -4.41 12.12
C ILE A 75 2.78 -3.99 10.71
N SER A 76 1.85 -4.14 9.77
CA SER A 76 2.12 -3.81 8.38
C SER A 76 2.36 -2.31 8.16
N ASN A 77 1.60 -1.43 8.83
CA ASN A 77 1.80 0.02 8.73
C ASN A 77 3.15 0.44 9.32
N GLN A 78 3.52 -0.11 10.48
CA GLN A 78 4.82 0.11 11.08
C GLN A 78 5.96 -0.34 10.15
N ALA A 79 5.84 -1.52 9.55
CA ALA A 79 6.86 -2.04 8.64
C ALA A 79 7.12 -1.06 7.48
N VAL A 80 6.06 -0.52 6.87
CA VAL A 80 6.17 0.46 5.79
C VAL A 80 6.87 1.74 6.25
N ILE A 81 6.48 2.28 7.40
CA ILE A 81 7.07 3.51 7.97
C ILE A 81 8.55 3.29 8.29
N LEU A 82 8.89 2.18 8.96
CA LEU A 82 10.26 1.85 9.34
C LEU A 82 11.14 1.66 8.11
N HIS A 83 10.69 0.89 7.13
CA HIS A 83 11.44 0.75 5.88
C HIS A 83 11.60 2.09 5.17
N GLY A 84 10.53 2.87 5.03
CA GLY A 84 10.57 4.18 4.39
C GLY A 84 11.57 5.14 5.04
N GLU A 85 11.64 5.17 6.37
CA GLU A 85 12.63 5.94 7.11
C GLU A 85 14.08 5.50 6.80
N ARG A 86 14.36 4.19 6.83
CA ARG A 86 15.72 3.67 6.53
C ARG A 86 16.10 3.93 5.08
N ILE A 87 15.15 3.79 4.16
CA ILE A 87 15.34 4.11 2.74
C ILE A 87 15.62 5.61 2.57
N LYS A 88 14.92 6.49 3.29
CA LYS A 88 15.19 7.94 3.26
C LYS A 88 16.61 8.25 3.74
N ARG A 89 17.04 7.66 4.85
CA ARG A 89 18.42 7.83 5.35
C ARG A 89 19.45 7.34 4.34
N ALA A 90 19.20 6.20 3.69
CA ALA A 90 20.07 5.70 2.62
C ALA A 90 20.09 6.65 1.41
N GLN A 91 18.93 7.19 1.00
CA GLN A 91 18.83 8.18 -0.08
C GLN A 91 19.74 9.40 0.20
N GLU A 92 19.71 9.92 1.42
CA GLU A 92 20.58 11.03 1.84
C GLU A 92 22.08 10.67 1.75
N LEU A 93 22.47 9.48 2.19
CA LEU A 93 23.85 9.00 2.05
C LEU A 93 24.29 8.90 0.59
N PHE A 94 23.40 8.50 -0.31
CA PHE A 94 23.71 8.32 -1.72
C PHE A 94 23.77 9.63 -2.53
N LYS A 95 23.35 10.78 -1.98
CA LYS A 95 23.41 12.09 -2.68
C LYS A 95 24.82 12.51 -3.12
N LYS A 96 25.86 12.02 -2.45
CA LYS A 96 27.28 12.29 -2.77
C LYS A 96 27.89 11.32 -3.79
N TYR A 97 27.11 10.37 -4.30
CA TYR A 97 27.55 9.37 -5.27
C TYR A 97 26.95 9.66 -6.65
N GLN A 98 27.47 8.98 -7.67
CA GLN A 98 26.95 9.09 -9.03
C GLN A 98 25.46 8.73 -9.13
N ASP A 99 24.77 9.40 -10.05
CA ASP A 99 23.39 9.09 -10.42
C ASP A 99 23.18 7.59 -10.65
N GLY A 100 22.09 7.07 -10.09
CA GLY A 100 21.74 5.65 -10.16
C GLY A 100 22.32 4.78 -9.05
N ALA A 101 23.28 5.25 -8.25
CA ALA A 101 23.83 4.49 -7.13
C ALA A 101 22.74 4.08 -6.11
N PHE A 102 21.86 5.02 -5.74
CA PHE A 102 20.71 4.73 -4.87
C PHE A 102 19.78 3.67 -5.48
N SER A 103 19.43 3.80 -6.76
CA SER A 103 18.55 2.84 -7.44
C SER A 103 19.18 1.45 -7.60
N ALA A 104 20.51 1.37 -7.74
CA ALA A 104 21.25 0.11 -7.76
C ALA A 104 21.27 -0.54 -6.37
N TRP A 105 21.46 0.26 -5.31
CA TRP A 105 21.35 -0.21 -3.93
C TRP A 105 19.95 -0.76 -3.64
N LEU A 106 18.89 -0.05 -4.05
CA LEU A 106 17.51 -0.54 -3.92
C LEU A 106 17.31 -1.90 -4.59
N LEU A 107 17.80 -2.05 -5.83
CA LEU A 107 17.71 -3.32 -6.55
C LEU A 107 18.47 -4.44 -5.84
N LYS A 108 19.66 -4.15 -5.30
CA LYS A 108 20.49 -5.12 -4.58
C LYS A 108 19.86 -5.57 -3.26
N THR A 109 19.20 -4.66 -2.54
CA THR A 109 18.63 -4.93 -1.21
C THR A 109 17.21 -5.49 -1.25
N TYR A 110 16.36 -5.02 -2.18
CA TYR A 110 14.95 -5.41 -2.26
C TYR A 110 14.62 -6.33 -3.43
N GLY A 111 15.55 -6.57 -4.35
CA GLY A 111 15.31 -7.32 -5.60
C GLY A 111 14.44 -6.56 -6.61
N ASN A 112 13.90 -5.40 -6.26
CA ASN A 112 13.09 -4.55 -7.13
C ASN A 112 13.17 -3.08 -6.68
N ARG A 113 12.73 -2.16 -7.54
CA ARG A 113 12.67 -0.72 -7.23
C ARG A 113 11.30 -0.27 -6.72
N GLN A 114 10.23 -0.95 -7.13
CA GLN A 114 8.86 -0.47 -6.89
C GLN A 114 8.50 -0.44 -5.40
N THR A 115 8.72 -1.56 -4.70
CA THR A 115 8.40 -1.68 -3.28
C THR A 115 9.12 -0.65 -2.41
N PRO A 116 10.46 -0.47 -2.51
CA PRO A 116 11.13 0.53 -1.70
C PRO A 116 10.75 1.97 -2.08
N TYR A 117 10.45 2.28 -3.34
CA TYR A 117 9.92 3.60 -3.68
C TYR A 117 8.53 3.84 -3.08
N ASN A 118 7.66 2.83 -3.08
CA ASN A 118 6.35 2.93 -2.42
C ASN A 118 6.50 3.20 -0.91
N PHE A 119 7.42 2.49 -0.24
CA PHE A 119 7.70 2.70 1.19
C PHE A 119 8.26 4.10 1.47
N LEU A 120 9.21 4.56 0.66
CA LEU A 120 9.77 5.90 0.77
C LEU A 120 8.68 6.98 0.63
N GLN A 121 7.86 6.88 -0.42
CA GLN A 121 6.79 7.85 -0.68
C GLN A 121 5.70 7.83 0.39
N TYR A 122 5.35 6.64 0.90
CA TYR A 122 4.43 6.53 2.03
C TYR A 122 4.99 7.23 3.27
N TYR A 123 6.25 6.98 3.62
CA TYR A 123 6.91 7.61 4.76
C TYR A 123 7.01 9.14 4.61
N GLU A 124 7.37 9.64 3.42
CA GLU A 124 7.44 11.09 3.16
C GLU A 124 6.07 11.76 3.31
N LEU A 125 5.00 11.12 2.82
CA LEU A 125 3.64 11.61 3.05
C LEU A 125 3.26 11.54 4.54
N TYR A 126 3.43 10.39 5.18
CA TYR A 126 3.02 10.19 6.58
C TYR A 126 3.74 11.15 7.54
N SER A 127 5.04 11.35 7.35
CA SER A 127 5.88 12.21 8.21
C SER A 127 5.49 13.69 8.14
N THR A 128 4.94 14.14 7.01
CA THR A 128 4.52 15.53 6.80
C THR A 128 3.08 15.82 7.26
N MET A 129 2.31 14.78 7.58
CA MET A 129 0.89 14.92 7.96
C MET A 129 0.70 15.18 9.47
N PRO A 130 -0.34 15.95 9.85
CA PRO A 130 -0.76 16.09 11.25
C PRO A 130 -1.16 14.74 11.87
N GLN A 131 -1.09 14.65 13.20
CA GLN A 131 -1.40 13.40 13.92
C GLN A 131 -2.83 12.89 13.65
N GLN A 132 -3.80 13.79 13.52
CA GLN A 132 -5.20 13.43 13.21
C GLN A 132 -5.31 12.79 11.82
N THR A 133 -4.66 13.37 10.82
CA THR A 133 -4.63 12.85 9.44
C THR A 133 -3.87 11.53 9.35
N ARG A 134 -2.80 11.34 10.16
CA ARG A 134 -2.06 10.07 10.21
C ARG A 134 -2.94 8.90 10.64
N SER A 135 -3.82 9.09 11.62
CA SER A 135 -4.77 8.05 12.04
C SER A 135 -5.68 7.61 10.88
N ILE A 136 -6.10 8.54 10.02
CA ILE A 136 -6.89 8.23 8.82
C ILE A 136 -6.04 7.45 7.80
N ILE A 137 -4.79 7.85 7.59
CA ILE A 137 -3.86 7.14 6.69
C ILE A 137 -3.64 5.69 7.15
N ASP A 138 -3.62 5.44 8.45
CA ASP A 138 -3.44 4.11 9.03
C ASP A 138 -4.62 3.17 8.71
N GLU A 139 -5.81 3.72 8.45
CA GLU A 139 -7.02 2.99 8.06
C GLU A 139 -7.14 2.78 6.54
N MET A 140 -6.61 3.72 5.75
CA MET A 140 -6.74 3.72 4.29
C MET A 140 -6.04 2.54 3.59
N PRO A 141 -6.59 2.04 2.46
CA PRO A 141 -5.92 1.08 1.61
C PRO A 141 -4.53 1.56 1.15
N ARG A 142 -3.47 0.83 1.53
CA ARG A 142 -2.07 1.18 1.22
C ARG A 142 -1.81 1.51 -0.25
N GLN A 143 -2.43 0.76 -1.17
CA GLN A 143 -2.25 1.00 -2.60
C GLN A 143 -2.78 2.38 -3.03
N ALA A 144 -3.85 2.86 -2.40
CA ALA A 144 -4.37 4.20 -2.65
C ALA A 144 -3.40 5.26 -2.11
N ILE A 145 -2.81 5.05 -0.94
CA ILE A 145 -1.78 5.92 -0.38
C ILE A 145 -0.55 5.96 -1.29
N TYR A 146 -0.03 4.82 -1.75
CA TYR A 146 1.09 4.78 -2.71
C TYR A 146 0.76 5.55 -4.00
N SER A 147 -0.47 5.40 -4.50
CA SER A 147 -0.89 6.14 -5.68
C SER A 147 -0.96 7.64 -5.41
N LEU A 148 -1.56 8.07 -4.29
CA LEU A 148 -1.67 9.47 -3.89
C LEU A 148 -0.29 10.11 -3.66
N SER A 149 0.59 9.43 -2.92
CA SER A 149 1.94 9.91 -2.60
C SER A 149 2.78 10.09 -3.86
N SER A 150 2.63 9.19 -4.84
CA SER A 150 3.37 9.21 -6.11
C SER A 150 2.91 10.26 -7.12
N ARG A 151 1.81 10.98 -6.85
CA ARG A 151 1.29 12.02 -7.74
C ARG A 151 1.87 13.38 -7.38
N SER A 152 2.12 14.19 -8.41
CA SER A 152 2.59 15.57 -8.30
C SER A 152 1.41 16.50 -7.96
N ILE A 153 0.82 16.29 -6.79
CA ILE A 153 -0.31 17.06 -6.24
C ILE A 153 0.21 17.87 -5.05
N PRO A 154 -0.23 19.12 -4.85
CA PRO A 154 0.07 19.88 -3.64
C PRO A 154 -0.28 19.12 -2.36
N GLN A 155 0.51 19.33 -1.30
CA GLN A 155 0.32 18.60 -0.03
C GLN A 155 -1.06 18.85 0.59
N GLU A 156 -1.57 20.09 0.48
CA GLU A 156 -2.89 20.48 1.01
C GLU A 156 -4.02 19.69 0.35
N GLU A 157 -3.95 19.49 -0.97
CA GLU A 157 -4.92 18.68 -1.71
C GLU A 157 -4.83 17.19 -1.35
N LYS A 158 -3.62 16.67 -1.11
CA LYS A 158 -3.45 15.29 -0.61
C LYS A 158 -4.10 15.13 0.77
N MET A 159 -3.91 16.10 1.66
CA MET A 159 -4.50 16.11 2.99
C MET A 159 -6.03 16.18 2.90
N ALA A 160 -6.59 17.10 2.11
CA ALA A 160 -8.03 17.22 1.90
C ALA A 160 -8.65 15.94 1.28
N PHE A 161 -7.91 15.22 0.43
CA PHE A 161 -8.36 13.93 -0.10
C PHE A 161 -8.43 12.85 0.99
N ILE A 162 -7.44 12.80 1.88
CA ILE A 162 -7.36 11.87 3.00
C ILE A 162 -8.46 12.15 4.02
N GLU A 163 -8.67 13.41 4.40
CA GLU A 163 -9.69 13.80 5.39
C GLU A 163 -11.12 13.45 4.96
N LYS A 164 -11.36 13.25 3.67
CA LYS A 164 -12.63 12.79 3.11
C LYS A 164 -12.79 11.27 3.10
N TYR A 165 -11.83 10.50 3.59
CA TYR A 165 -11.94 9.04 3.67
C TYR A 165 -13.03 8.64 4.68
N GLN A 166 -13.94 7.77 4.25
CA GLN A 166 -15.10 7.30 5.01
C GLN A 166 -15.17 5.77 5.06
N GLY A 167 -14.05 5.09 4.85
CA GLY A 167 -14.01 3.62 4.85
C GLY A 167 -14.22 3.00 3.47
N GLU A 168 -14.04 3.75 2.38
CA GLU A 168 -14.16 3.21 1.02
C GLU A 168 -13.18 2.05 0.79
N THR A 169 -13.59 1.12 -0.07
CA THR A 169 -12.75 0.02 -0.50
C THR A 169 -11.56 0.52 -1.32
N LYS A 170 -10.55 -0.35 -1.48
CA LYS A 170 -9.38 -0.06 -2.33
C LYS A 170 -9.79 0.36 -3.75
N SER A 171 -10.80 -0.27 -4.33
CA SER A 171 -11.22 -0.01 -5.71
C SER A 171 -11.87 1.36 -5.84
N GLU A 172 -12.86 1.65 -4.99
CA GLU A 172 -13.58 2.93 -4.93
C GLU A 172 -12.62 4.09 -4.66
N LEU A 173 -11.71 3.92 -3.69
CA LEU A 173 -10.76 4.97 -3.36
C LEU A 173 -9.75 5.24 -4.49
N LEU A 174 -9.31 4.20 -5.21
CA LEU A 174 -8.44 4.36 -6.38
C LEU A 174 -9.17 5.01 -7.56
N GLU A 175 -10.45 4.74 -7.73
CA GLU A 175 -11.30 5.39 -8.73
C GLU A 175 -11.49 6.87 -8.41
N ARG A 176 -11.93 7.20 -7.20
CA ARG A 176 -12.04 8.58 -6.69
C ARG A 176 -10.73 9.35 -6.85
N LEU A 177 -9.60 8.69 -6.59
CA LEU A 177 -8.27 9.27 -6.80
C LEU A 177 -7.97 9.57 -8.28
N ARG A 178 -8.34 8.66 -9.20
CA ARG A 178 -8.13 8.87 -10.65
C ARG A 178 -9.01 9.99 -11.19
N GLU A 179 -10.24 10.11 -10.69
CA GLU A 179 -11.15 11.19 -11.06
C GLU A 179 -10.69 12.54 -10.51
N SER A 180 -10.30 12.58 -9.24
CA SER A 180 -9.89 13.83 -8.57
C SER A 180 -8.55 14.36 -9.09
N PHE A 181 -7.63 13.47 -9.47
CA PHE A 181 -6.25 13.86 -9.79
C PHE A 181 -5.70 13.15 -11.04
N PRO A 182 -6.35 13.25 -12.21
CA PRO A 182 -6.02 12.45 -13.38
C PRO A 182 -4.52 12.50 -13.73
N LEU A 183 -3.97 11.35 -14.09
CA LEU A 183 -2.58 11.28 -14.52
C LEU A 183 -2.41 12.07 -15.83
N PRO A 184 -1.27 12.76 -16.03
CA PRO A 184 -0.99 13.41 -17.29
C PRO A 184 -1.08 12.42 -18.47
N PRO A 185 -1.53 12.84 -19.67
CA PRO A 185 -1.69 11.95 -20.82
C PRO A 185 -0.40 11.21 -21.22
N LYS A 186 0.77 11.79 -20.91
CA LYS A 186 2.10 11.21 -21.19
C LYS A 186 2.67 10.37 -20.04
N ASP A 187 1.94 10.21 -18.93
CA ASP A 187 2.40 9.41 -17.81
C ASP A 187 2.36 7.92 -18.18
N LYS A 188 3.51 7.23 -18.06
CA LYS A 188 3.63 5.79 -18.37
C LYS A 188 2.75 4.89 -17.50
N ARG A 189 2.24 5.41 -16.37
CA ARG A 189 1.29 4.71 -15.48
C ARG A 189 -0.15 4.84 -15.96
N ASN A 190 -0.44 5.73 -16.90
CA ASN A 190 -1.74 5.77 -17.54
C ASN A 190 -1.88 4.46 -18.32
N SER A 191 -2.86 3.62 -17.96
CA SER A 191 -3.06 2.38 -18.70
C SER A 191 -3.41 2.80 -20.12
N ASN A 192 -2.56 2.44 -21.08
CA ASN A 192 -2.92 2.56 -22.47
C ASN A 192 -4.04 1.54 -22.69
N LYS A 193 -5.29 1.97 -22.48
CA LYS A 193 -6.48 1.10 -22.51
C LYS A 193 -6.57 0.37 -23.84
N VAL A 194 -6.15 1.01 -24.93
CA VAL A 194 -6.02 0.38 -26.26
C VAL A 194 -5.01 -0.75 -26.22
N LYS A 195 -3.80 -0.53 -25.69
CA LYS A 195 -2.78 -1.58 -25.56
C LYS A 195 -3.23 -2.71 -24.62
N SER A 196 -3.84 -2.38 -23.48
CA SER A 196 -4.36 -3.39 -22.54
C SER A 196 -5.49 -4.22 -23.16
N ALA A 197 -6.44 -3.60 -23.85
CA ALA A 197 -7.49 -4.30 -24.60
C ALA A 197 -6.88 -5.17 -25.71
N THR A 198 -5.91 -4.64 -26.45
CA THR A 198 -5.19 -5.36 -27.50
C THR A 198 -4.46 -6.59 -26.94
N ASP A 199 -3.75 -6.45 -25.82
CA ASP A 199 -2.99 -7.54 -25.20
C ASP A 199 -3.94 -8.63 -24.65
N LEU A 200 -5.10 -8.24 -24.10
CA LEU A 200 -6.14 -9.17 -23.66
C LEU A 200 -6.76 -9.93 -24.85
N LEU A 201 -7.12 -9.25 -25.93
CA LEU A 201 -7.66 -9.88 -27.14
C LEU A 201 -6.65 -10.84 -27.79
N LYS A 202 -5.36 -10.48 -27.82
CA LYS A 202 -4.29 -11.38 -28.28
C LYS A 202 -4.16 -12.63 -27.41
N LYS A 203 -4.31 -12.48 -26.09
CA LYS A 203 -4.28 -13.61 -25.16
C LYS A 203 -5.50 -14.51 -25.37
N ALA A 204 -6.69 -13.92 -25.52
CA ALA A 204 -7.92 -14.65 -25.82
C ALA A 204 -7.80 -15.42 -27.14
N LEU A 205 -7.28 -14.78 -28.20
CA LEU A 205 -7.01 -15.44 -29.49
C LEU A 205 -6.09 -16.65 -29.32
N LYS A 206 -5.01 -16.51 -28.55
CA LYS A 206 -4.09 -17.62 -28.27
C LYS A 206 -4.78 -18.76 -27.52
N THR A 207 -5.68 -18.45 -26.59
CA THR A 207 -6.48 -19.45 -25.87
C THR A 207 -7.45 -20.18 -26.80
N VAL A 208 -8.10 -19.47 -27.73
CA VAL A 208 -9.01 -20.08 -28.72
C VAL A 208 -8.27 -20.94 -29.74
N GLN A 209 -7.01 -20.60 -30.04
CA GLN A 209 -6.13 -21.37 -30.91
C GLN A 209 -5.49 -22.59 -30.24
N ASP A 210 -5.71 -22.78 -28.93
CA ASP A 210 -5.18 -23.93 -28.20
C ASP A 210 -5.91 -25.21 -28.60
N ASN A 211 -5.17 -26.30 -28.79
CA ASN A 211 -5.74 -27.59 -29.20
C ASN A 211 -6.69 -28.19 -28.16
N LEU A 212 -6.69 -27.70 -26.91
CA LEU A 212 -7.62 -28.13 -25.87
C LEU A 212 -8.90 -27.30 -25.85
N PHE A 213 -9.01 -26.25 -26.66
CA PHE A 213 -10.17 -25.37 -26.71
C PHE A 213 -11.33 -26.00 -27.49
N HIS A 214 -12.24 -26.65 -26.76
CA HIS A 214 -13.43 -27.31 -27.31
C HIS A 214 -14.70 -26.79 -26.64
N PRO A 215 -15.15 -25.55 -26.95
CA PRO A 215 -16.35 -25.01 -26.36
C PRO A 215 -17.59 -25.77 -26.84
N SER A 216 -18.51 -26.01 -25.92
CA SER A 216 -19.87 -26.48 -26.18
C SER A 216 -20.65 -25.48 -27.04
N SER A 217 -21.80 -25.90 -27.59
CA SER A 217 -22.64 -25.00 -28.39
C SER A 217 -23.08 -23.75 -27.63
N GLN A 218 -23.40 -23.90 -26.34
CA GLN A 218 -23.81 -22.78 -25.48
C GLN A 218 -22.64 -21.82 -25.21
N GLU A 219 -21.44 -22.34 -24.92
CA GLU A 219 -20.25 -21.52 -24.70
C GLU A 219 -19.83 -20.78 -25.98
N ARG A 220 -20.00 -21.39 -27.17
CA ARG A 220 -19.77 -20.72 -28.45
C ARG A 220 -20.70 -19.54 -28.68
N GLU A 221 -21.98 -19.72 -28.35
CA GLU A 221 -22.98 -18.65 -28.46
C GLU A 221 -22.66 -17.49 -27.52
N GLU A 222 -22.24 -17.79 -26.28
CA GLU A 222 -21.81 -16.78 -25.32
C GLU A 222 -20.56 -16.02 -25.75
N ILE A 223 -19.55 -16.74 -26.29
CA ILE A 223 -18.34 -16.11 -26.85
C ILE A 223 -18.71 -15.19 -28.01
N GLN A 224 -19.58 -15.63 -28.93
CA GLN A 224 -20.00 -14.82 -30.07
C GLN A 224 -20.71 -13.54 -29.61
N LYS A 225 -21.62 -13.65 -28.64
CA LYS A 225 -22.31 -12.50 -28.06
C LYS A 225 -21.33 -11.46 -27.48
N ILE A 226 -20.31 -11.92 -26.75
CA ILE A 226 -19.27 -11.03 -26.20
C ILE A 226 -18.48 -10.35 -27.32
N LEU A 227 -18.13 -11.08 -28.40
CA LEU A 227 -17.44 -10.50 -29.55
C LEU A 227 -18.28 -9.43 -30.25
N ASP A 228 -19.59 -9.67 -30.42
CA ASP A 228 -20.51 -8.72 -31.01
C ASP A 228 -20.66 -7.45 -30.14
N GLU A 229 -20.75 -7.60 -28.81
CA GLU A 229 -20.79 -6.48 -27.87
C GLU A 229 -19.50 -5.62 -27.93
N ILE A 230 -18.33 -6.27 -28.04
CA ILE A 230 -17.06 -5.57 -28.21
C ILE A 230 -17.04 -4.81 -29.54
N GLN A 231 -17.48 -5.44 -30.63
CA GLN A 231 -17.50 -4.82 -31.95
C GLN A 231 -18.44 -3.60 -32.01
N ASN A 232 -19.60 -3.67 -31.36
CA ASN A 232 -20.56 -2.57 -31.29
C ASN A 232 -20.09 -1.42 -30.38
N SER A 233 -19.09 -1.64 -29.53
CA SER A 233 -18.56 -0.65 -28.58
C SER A 233 -17.31 0.09 -29.08
N LEU A 234 -16.82 -0.24 -30.29
CA LEU A 234 -15.66 0.38 -30.95
C LEU A 234 -16.11 1.35 -32.06
#